data_AF-A0AA39SGV5-F1
#
_entry.id   AF-A0AA39SGV5-F1
#
_cell.length_a   1.000
_cell.length_b   1.000
_cell.length_c   1.000
_cell.angle_alpha   90.00
_cell.angle_beta   90.00
_cell.angle_gamma   90.00
#
_symmetry.space_group_name_H-M   'P 1'
#
loop_
_entity.id
_entity.type
_entity.pdbx_description
1 polymer ?
#
loop_
_entity_poly.entity_id
_entity_poly.type
_entity_poly.pdbx_seq_one_letter_code
_entity_poly.pdbx_strand_id
1 'polypeptide(L)'
;MSYLQVNSTQGNVREENQKRAKADWNDQDSEVFIRICVDETFVGNRPNGHFNKVWWKSITNKFAAITGRNYTYKQFKNKWDSLKKDWQIWINLIGKETGFGWDPIRQTMDASDEW
;
A
#
# COMPACT_ATOMS: atom_id res chain seq x y z
N MET A 1 -30.38 33.61 -40.36
CA MET A 1 -29.84 32.38 -40.98
C MET A 1 -28.34 32.38 -40.71
N SER A 2 -27.69 31.63 -39.82
CA SER A 2 -28.09 30.52 -38.97
C SER A 2 -27.06 30.36 -37.80
N TYR A 3 -27.54 29.77 -36.69
CA TYR A 3 -26.90 29.07 -35.56
C TYR A 3 -25.82 29.70 -34.63
N LEU A 4 -26.29 30.10 -33.44
CA LEU A 4 -25.97 29.62 -32.07
C LEU A 4 -24.53 29.19 -31.66
N GLN A 5 -24.02 29.93 -30.66
CA GLN A 5 -23.35 29.56 -29.38
C GLN A 5 -22.59 28.23 -29.23
N VAL A 6 -21.38 28.31 -28.62
CA VAL A 6 -21.13 27.91 -27.21
C VAL A 6 -19.82 28.50 -26.66
N ASN A 7 -19.90 29.19 -25.52
CA ASN A 7 -18.77 29.42 -24.61
C ASN A 7 -18.61 28.17 -23.71
N SER A 8 -17.39 27.77 -23.36
CA SER A 8 -17.18 26.97 -22.15
C SER A 8 -15.79 27.15 -21.55
N THR A 9 -15.84 27.68 -20.34
CA THR A 9 -14.80 27.89 -19.34
C THR A 9 -14.32 26.57 -18.74
N GLN A 10 -13.05 26.55 -18.32
CA GLN A 10 -12.50 25.92 -17.11
C GLN A 10 -12.54 24.38 -16.92
N GLY A 11 -11.40 23.84 -16.46
CA GLY A 11 -11.37 22.53 -15.82
C GLY A 11 -9.99 22.02 -15.41
N ASN A 12 -9.16 22.81 -14.75
CA ASN A 12 -8.09 22.26 -13.91
C ASN A 12 -8.77 21.60 -12.71
N VAL A 13 -9.12 20.31 -12.83
CA VAL A 13 -9.76 19.54 -11.76
C VAL A 13 -8.71 19.30 -10.67
N ARG A 14 -8.53 20.33 -9.83
CA ARG A 14 -8.02 20.17 -8.47
C ARG A 14 -8.96 19.18 -7.79
N GLU A 15 -8.37 18.17 -7.17
CA GLU A 15 -9.06 17.09 -6.44
C GLU A 15 -10.22 17.64 -5.63
N GLU A 16 -11.44 17.37 -6.09
CA GLU A 16 -12.63 17.65 -5.32
C GLU A 16 -12.57 16.82 -4.04
N ASN A 17 -12.47 17.54 -2.93
CA ASN A 17 -12.46 17.01 -1.58
C ASN A 17 -13.88 16.56 -1.18
N GLN A 18 -14.48 15.66 -1.96
CA GLN A 18 -15.57 14.83 -1.45
C GLN A 18 -14.98 14.01 -0.31
N LYS A 19 -15.68 13.95 0.83
CA LYS A 19 -15.39 13.00 1.92
C LYS A 19 -15.56 11.57 1.36
N ARG A 20 -14.58 11.09 0.61
CA ARG A 20 -14.54 9.73 0.07
C ARG A 20 -14.61 8.78 1.26
N ALA A 21 -15.41 7.73 1.10
CA ALA A 21 -15.58 6.72 2.13
C ALA A 21 -14.22 6.20 2.60
N LYS A 22 -14.10 5.91 3.89
CA LYS A 22 -12.91 5.26 4.46
C LYS A 22 -12.65 3.98 3.68
N ALA A 23 -11.38 3.70 3.37
CA ALA A 23 -11.05 2.43 2.73
C ALA A 23 -11.41 1.28 3.68
N ASP A 24 -12.08 0.29 3.13
CA ASP A 24 -12.46 -0.94 3.81
C ASP A 24 -11.44 -2.03 3.46
N TRP A 25 -10.41 -2.17 4.29
CA TRP A 25 -9.34 -3.15 4.08
C TRP A 25 -9.70 -4.46 4.78
N ASN A 26 -10.16 -5.44 4.01
CA ASN A 26 -10.26 -6.82 4.51
C ASN A 26 -8.91 -7.56 4.38
N ASP A 27 -8.85 -8.79 4.86
CA ASP A 27 -7.61 -9.57 4.88
C ASP A 27 -7.11 -9.89 3.47
N GLN A 28 -8.03 -10.24 2.55
CA GLN A 28 -7.69 -10.52 1.15
C GLN A 28 -7.11 -9.28 0.43
N ASP A 29 -7.73 -8.11 0.61
CA ASP A 29 -7.24 -6.83 0.07
C ASP A 29 -5.87 -6.49 0.67
N SER A 30 -5.68 -6.75 1.97
CA SER A 30 -4.41 -6.51 2.65
C SER A 30 -3.30 -7.41 2.10
N GLU A 31 -3.59 -8.69 1.91
CA GLU A 31 -2.66 -9.67 1.33
C GLU A 31 -2.27 -9.30 -0.10
N VAL A 32 -3.26 -8.99 -0.95
CA VAL A 32 -3.01 -8.55 -2.33
C VAL A 32 -2.15 -7.29 -2.35
N PHE A 33 -2.43 -6.32 -1.48
CA PHE A 33 -1.62 -5.10 -1.40
C PHE A 33 -0.17 -5.40 -1.01
N ILE A 34 0.05 -6.25 0.01
CA ILE A 34 1.40 -6.64 0.45
C ILE A 34 2.15 -7.35 -0.68
N ARG A 35 1.50 -8.32 -1.35
CA ARG A 35 2.09 -9.05 -2.48
C ARG A 35 2.56 -8.10 -3.57
N ILE A 36 1.70 -7.18 -4.01
CA ILE A 36 2.08 -6.20 -5.05
C ILE A 36 3.25 -5.32 -4.57
N CYS A 37 3.27 -4.89 -3.30
CA CYS A 37 4.38 -4.10 -2.76
C CYS A 37 5.71 -4.84 -2.83
N VAL A 38 5.69 -6.15 -2.52
CA VAL A 38 6.87 -7.03 -2.59
C VAL A 38 7.32 -7.18 -4.04
N ASP A 39 6.42 -7.53 -4.95
CA ASP A 39 6.71 -7.70 -6.38
C ASP A 39 7.32 -6.43 -7.00
N GLU A 40 6.73 -5.27 -6.74
CA GLU A 40 7.22 -3.98 -7.24
C GLU A 40 8.58 -3.57 -6.64
N THR A 41 8.91 -4.06 -5.45
CA THR A 41 10.23 -3.82 -4.84
C THR A 41 11.31 -4.59 -5.60
N PHE A 42 11.04 -5.83 -6.01
CA PHE A 42 11.98 -6.64 -6.80
C PHE A 42 12.18 -6.12 -8.24
N VAL A 43 11.17 -5.45 -8.82
CA VAL A 43 11.26 -4.83 -10.16
C VAL A 43 12.18 -3.59 -10.17
N GLY A 44 12.70 -3.13 -9.03
CA GLY A 44 13.66 -2.04 -8.97
C GLY A 44 13.03 -0.64 -9.05
N ASN A 45 11.71 -0.53 -8.89
CA ASN A 45 10.99 0.76 -8.85
C ASN A 45 11.25 1.59 -7.58
N ARG A 46 12.33 1.29 -6.84
CA ARG A 46 12.72 1.95 -5.60
C ARG A 46 14.20 2.38 -5.60
N PRO A 47 14.64 3.23 -6.55
CA PRO A 47 16.06 3.56 -6.73
C PRO A 47 16.72 4.22 -5.51
N ASN A 48 15.95 4.87 -4.62
CA ASN A 48 16.49 5.61 -3.47
C ASN A 48 15.82 5.25 -2.13
N GLY A 49 15.26 4.05 -1.97
CA GLY A 49 14.57 3.65 -0.72
C GLY A 49 13.22 4.35 -0.46
N HIS A 50 12.83 5.30 -1.30
CA HIS A 50 11.53 5.96 -1.28
C HIS A 50 10.65 5.50 -2.44
N PHE A 51 9.35 5.39 -2.20
CA PHE A 51 8.37 5.12 -3.25
C PHE A 51 8.19 6.37 -4.11
N ASN A 52 8.54 6.25 -5.39
CA ASN A 52 8.35 7.32 -6.35
C ASN A 52 6.90 7.30 -6.90
N LYS A 53 6.54 8.31 -7.71
CA LYS A 53 5.20 8.41 -8.32
C LYS A 53 4.87 7.21 -9.22
N VAL A 54 5.87 6.61 -9.86
CA VAL A 54 5.72 5.46 -10.76
C VAL A 54 5.26 4.23 -9.98
N TRP A 55 5.91 3.96 -8.84
CA TRP A 55 5.57 2.85 -7.95
C TRP A 55 4.12 2.96 -7.44
N TRP A 56 3.71 4.14 -6.96
CA TRP A 56 2.33 4.34 -6.50
C TRP A 56 1.30 4.15 -7.59
N LYS A 57 1.58 4.66 -8.80
CA LYS A 57 0.70 4.44 -9.96
C LYS A 57 0.61 2.96 -10.32
N SER A 58 1.73 2.24 -10.32
CA SER A 58 1.73 0.80 -10.61
C SER A 58 0.88 0.02 -9.62
N ILE A 59 1.03 0.29 -8.32
CA ILE A 59 0.25 -0.37 -7.28
C ILE A 59 -1.24 -0.07 -7.39
N THR A 60 -1.61 1.21 -7.58
CA THR A 60 -3.03 1.56 -7.74
C THR A 60 -3.65 0.81 -8.91
N ASN A 61 -2.96 0.72 -10.05
CA ASN A 61 -3.45 0.02 -11.23
C ASN A 61 -3.55 -1.50 -11.01
N LYS A 62 -2.48 -2.13 -10.50
CA LYS A 62 -2.44 -3.57 -10.24
C LYS A 62 -3.47 -3.98 -9.20
N PHE A 63 -3.60 -3.20 -8.14
CA PHE A 63 -4.57 -3.46 -7.08
C PHE A 63 -6.00 -3.39 -7.62
N ALA A 64 -6.35 -2.31 -8.32
CA ALA A 64 -7.67 -2.17 -8.92
C ALA A 64 -7.98 -3.28 -9.95
N ALA A 65 -6.98 -3.72 -10.72
CA ALA A 65 -7.15 -4.83 -11.66
C ALA A 65 -7.43 -6.18 -10.97
N ILE A 66 -6.85 -6.42 -9.78
CA ILE A 66 -7.00 -7.69 -9.04
C ILE A 66 -8.26 -7.69 -8.17
N THR A 67 -8.55 -6.60 -7.47
CA THR A 67 -9.62 -6.53 -6.46
C THR A 67 -10.89 -5.85 -6.96
N GLY A 68 -10.82 -5.14 -8.09
CA GLY A 68 -11.89 -4.26 -8.58
C GLY A 68 -12.09 -3.00 -7.74
N ARG A 69 -11.27 -2.76 -6.70
CA ARG A 69 -11.43 -1.63 -5.77
C ARG A 69 -10.58 -0.44 -6.17
N ASN A 70 -11.20 0.73 -6.19
CA ASN A 70 -10.53 1.99 -6.53
C ASN A 70 -10.23 2.80 -5.27
N TYR A 71 -9.03 2.60 -4.72
CA TYR A 71 -8.53 3.38 -3.60
C TYR A 71 -7.67 4.56 -4.04
N THR A 72 -7.68 5.60 -3.22
CA THR A 72 -6.87 6.80 -3.39
C THR A 72 -5.45 6.56 -2.93
N TYR A 73 -4.53 7.39 -3.44
CA TYR A 73 -3.15 7.46 -2.95
C TYR A 73 -3.08 7.56 -1.42
N LYS A 74 -3.91 8.42 -0.80
CA LYS A 74 -3.93 8.60 0.65
C LYS A 74 -4.33 7.31 1.39
N GLN A 75 -5.28 6.55 0.86
CA GLN A 75 -5.70 5.27 1.46
C GLN A 75 -4.58 4.22 1.38
N PHE A 76 -3.91 4.10 0.24
CA PHE A 76 -2.75 3.20 0.10
C PHE A 76 -1.59 3.62 1.02
N LYS A 77 -1.28 4.92 1.06
CA LYS A 77 -0.24 5.44 1.95
C LYS A 77 -0.55 5.15 3.41
N ASN A 78 -1.78 5.39 3.85
CA ASN A 78 -2.20 5.10 5.21
C ASN A 78 -2.09 3.60 5.54
N LYS A 79 -2.48 2.71 4.62
CA LYS A 79 -2.34 1.26 4.79
C LYS A 79 -0.87 0.86 4.90
N TRP A 80 -0.01 1.37 4.03
CA TRP A 80 1.43 1.16 4.11
C TRP A 80 2.02 1.62 5.45
N ASP A 81 1.69 2.83 5.88
CA ASP A 81 2.20 3.38 7.14
C ASP A 81 1.70 2.57 8.35
N SER A 82 0.49 2.00 8.30
CA SER A 82 -0.04 1.07 9.30
C SER A 82 0.76 -0.24 9.32
N LEU A 83 0.93 -0.89 8.16
CA LEU A 83 1.67 -2.16 8.05
C LEU A 83 3.11 -2.02 8.55
N LYS A 84 3.75 -0.87 8.28
CA LYS A 84 5.09 -0.58 8.78
C LYS A 84 5.13 -0.51 10.32
N LYS A 85 4.11 0.09 10.95
CA LYS A 85 4.01 0.13 12.42
C LYS A 85 3.78 -1.26 12.98
N ASP A 86 2.88 -2.04 12.39
CA ASP A 86 2.60 -3.41 12.83
C ASP A 86 3.86 -4.28 12.76
N TRP A 87 4.63 -4.16 11.66
CA TRP A 87 5.93 -4.82 11.52
C TRP A 87 6.96 -4.35 12.56
N GLN A 88 7.02 -3.05 12.88
CA GLN A 88 7.90 -2.53 13.92
C GLN A 88 7.52 -3.06 15.31
N ILE A 89 6.24 -3.13 15.63
CA ILE A 89 5.75 -3.72 16.88
C ILE A 89 6.16 -5.19 16.94
N TRP A 90 5.93 -5.94 15.87
CA TRP A 90 6.34 -7.33 15.77
C TRP A 90 7.84 -7.50 16.01
N ILE A 91 8.72 -6.81 15.27
CA ILE A 91 10.18 -6.87 15.47
C ILE A 91 10.58 -6.53 16.92
N ASN A 92 9.95 -5.54 17.54
CA ASN A 92 10.23 -5.20 18.93
C ASN A 92 9.83 -6.32 19.90
N LEU A 93 8.68 -6.98 19.68
CA LEU A 93 8.23 -8.10 20.50
C LEU A 93 9.18 -9.30 20.38
N ILE A 94 9.57 -9.65 19.15
CA ILE A 94 10.49 -10.75 18.90
C ILE A 94 11.89 -10.45 19.48
N GLY A 95 12.38 -9.23 19.28
CA GLY A 95 13.73 -8.84 19.70
C GLY A 95 13.88 -8.52 21.20
N LYS A 96 12.83 -8.08 21.90
CA LYS A 96 12.93 -7.67 23.31
C LYS A 96 12.35 -8.66 24.31
N GLU A 97 11.22 -9.29 24.00
CA GLU A 97 10.47 -10.09 24.98
C GLU A 97 10.84 -11.57 24.94
N THR A 98 11.30 -12.07 23.79
CA THR A 98 11.41 -13.51 23.58
C THR A 98 12.84 -13.99 23.37
N GLY A 99 13.77 -13.16 22.89
CA GLY A 99 15.12 -13.64 22.58
C GLY A 99 15.14 -14.69 21.45
N PHE A 100 14.04 -14.77 20.69
CA PHE A 100 13.86 -15.75 19.62
C PHE A 100 14.67 -15.33 18.41
N GLY A 101 15.53 -16.23 17.93
CA GLY A 101 16.14 -16.11 16.62
C GLY A 101 15.05 -16.33 15.57
N TRP A 102 14.74 -15.30 14.78
CA TRP A 102 14.00 -15.52 13.56
C TRP A 102 14.84 -16.38 12.63
N ASP A 103 14.36 -17.57 12.24
CA ASP A 103 15.01 -18.38 11.21
C ASP A 103 14.50 -17.97 9.82
N PRO A 104 15.30 -17.22 9.03
CA PRO A 104 14.89 -16.75 7.70
C PRO A 104 14.78 -17.89 6.67
N ILE A 105 15.36 -19.07 6.95
CA ILE A 105 15.34 -20.24 6.06
C ILE A 105 14.02 -21.00 6.27
N ARG A 106 13.62 -21.21 7.52
CA ARG A 106 12.39 -21.96 7.83
C ARG A 106 11.14 -21.08 7.82
N GLN A 107 11.30 -19.75 7.79
CA GLN A 107 10.22 -18.77 7.96
C GLN A 107 9.38 -19.01 9.22
N THR A 108 10.00 -19.61 10.24
CA THR A 108 9.36 -19.98 11.50
C THR A 108 10.12 -19.38 12.66
N MET A 109 9.40 -19.13 13.73
CA MET A 109 9.97 -18.79 15.03
C MET A 109 10.74 -20.00 15.55
N ASP A 110 12.05 -19.86 15.74
CA ASP A 110 12.85 -20.86 16.43
C ASP A 110 12.77 -20.56 17.94
N ALA A 111 11.95 -21.34 18.63
CA ALA A 111 11.93 -21.38 20.08
C ALA A 111 13.04 -22.35 20.51
N SER A 112 14.12 -21.87 21.12
CA SER A 112 14.97 -22.81 21.85
C SER A 112 14.14 -23.38 23.00
N ASP A 113 14.12 -24.71 23.15
CA ASP A 113 13.46 -25.46 24.24
C ASP A 113 14.16 -25.24 25.62
N GLU A 114 14.57 -24.01 25.93
CA GLU A 114 15.05 -23.66 27.27
C GLU A 114 13.88 -23.10 28.09
N TRP A 115 13.12 -24.00 28.71
CA TRP A 115 12.25 -23.70 29.84
C TRP A 115 12.52 -24.66 31.00
#